data_AF-A0A512ABG4-F1
#
_entry.id   AF-A0A512ABG4-F1
#
_cell.length_a   1.000
_cell.length_b   1.000
_cell.length_c   1.000
_cell.angle_alpha   90.00
_cell.angle_beta   90.00
_cell.angle_gamma   90.00
#
_symmetry.space_group_name_H-M   'P 1'
#
loop_
_entity.id
_entity.type
_entity.pdbx_description
1 polymer ?
#
loop_
_entity_poly.entity_id
_entity_poly.type
_entity_poly.pdbx_seq_one_letter_code
_entity_poly.pdbx_strand_id
1 'polypeptide(L)' 'MKKENEDVISTAASLGVMIGIVFAIFLDFPIEYGISLGLLNGILLGSLIFYKKR' A
#
# COMPACT_ATOMS: atom_id res chain seq x y z
N MET A 1 9.82 -14.81 -12.05
CA MET A 1 8.77 -13.76 -12.05
C MET A 1 9.46 -12.45 -12.36
N LYS A 2 8.97 -11.69 -13.34
CA LYS A 2 9.67 -10.51 -13.87
C LYS A 2 9.74 -9.43 -12.77
N LYS A 3 10.90 -8.78 -12.61
CA LYS A 3 11.15 -7.68 -11.64
C LYS A 3 10.02 -6.65 -11.58
N GLU A 4 9.38 -6.37 -12.71
CA GLU A 4 8.21 -5.49 -12.82
C GLU A 4 7.07 -5.82 -11.83
N ASN A 5 6.91 -7.09 -11.45
CA ASN A 5 5.86 -7.52 -10.54
C ASN A 5 6.14 -7.07 -9.10
N GLU A 6 7.41 -7.13 -8.69
CA GLU A 6 7.85 -6.65 -7.38
C GLU A 6 7.80 -5.12 -7.33
N ASP A 7 8.14 -4.45 -8.44
CA ASP A 7 8.07 -2.99 -8.56
C ASP A 7 6.64 -2.47 -8.40
N VAL A 8 5.64 -3.14 -8.99
CA VAL A 8 4.22 -2.76 -8.86
C VAL A 8 3.73 -2.93 -7.43
N ILE A 9 4.05 -4.05 -6.77
CA ILE A 9 3.64 -4.31 -5.38
C ILE A 9 4.33 -3.33 -4.43
N SER A 10 5.63 -3.08 -4.61
CA SER A 10 6.41 -2.13 -3.81
C SER A 10 5.90 -0.69 -3.96
N THR A 11 5.60 -0.27 -5.20
CA THR A 11 5.02 1.05 -5.46
C THR A 11 3.65 1.20 -4.80
N ALA A 12 2.79 0.19 -4.92
CA ALA A 12 1.47 0.20 -4.30
C ALA A 12 1.55 0.20 -2.76
N ALA A 13 2.50 -0.53 -2.18
CA ALA A 13 2.78 -0.52 -0.75
C ALA A 13 3.24 0.86 -0.25
N SER A 14 4.16 1.51 -0.96
CA SER A 14 4.65 2.85 -0.62
C SER A 14 3.55 3.92 -0.70
N LEU A 15 2.74 3.89 -1.76
CA LEU A 15 1.57 4.77 -1.90
C LEU A 15 0.53 4.51 -0.80
N GLY A 16 0.28 3.23 -0.48
CA GLY A 16 -0.62 2.83 0.59
C GLY A 16 -0.19 3.40 1.94
N VAL A 17 1.10 3.31 2.29
CA VAL A 17 1.64 3.92 3.51
C VAL A 17 1.47 5.44 3.50
N MET A 18 1.78 6.12 2.39
CA MET A 18 1.63 7.57 2.29
C MET A 18 0.17 8.01 2.52
N ILE A 19 -0.78 7.33 1.90
CA ILE A 19 -2.21 7.57 2.09
C ILE A 19 -2.63 7.28 3.54
N GLY A 20 -2.16 6.17 4.10
CA GLY A 20 -2.45 5.77 5.48
C GLY A 20 -1.99 6.80 6.51
N ILE A 21 -0.80 7.40 6.31
CA ILE A 21 -0.30 8.49 7.16
C ILE A 21 -1.18 9.73 7.04
N VAL A 22 -1.54 10.14 5.82
CA VAL A 22 -2.41 11.31 5.59
C VAL A 22 -3.78 11.11 6.27
N PHE A 23 -4.35 9.91 6.17
CA PHE A 23 -5.61 9.58 6.85
C PHE A 23 -5.49 9.58 8.37
N ALA A 24 -4.40 9.03 8.92
CA ALA A 24 -4.17 9.05 10.36
C ALA A 24 -4.11 10.49 10.90
N ILE A 25 -3.40 11.39 10.21
CA ILE A 25 -3.35 12.81 10.58
C ILE A 25 -4.73 13.46 10.49
N PHE A 26 -5.46 13.22 9.40
CA PHE A 26 -6.77 13.84 9.17
C PHE A 26 -7.82 13.39 10.18
N LEU A 27 -7.75 12.14 10.64
CA LEU A 27 -8.71 11.53 11.58
C LEU A 27 -8.26 11.61 13.04
N ASP A 28 -7.12 12.26 13.32
CA ASP A 28 -6.49 12.28 14.66
C ASP A 28 -6.32 10.87 15.25
N PHE A 29 -5.91 9.93 14.39
CA PHE A 29 -5.72 8.52 14.71
C PHE A 29 -4.22 8.21 14.88
N PRO A 30 -3.83 7.19 15.67
CA PRO A 30 -2.43 6.85 15.83
C PRO A 30 -1.76 6.52 14.49
N ILE A 31 -0.62 7.16 14.25
CA ILE A 31 0.10 7.10 12.97
C ILE A 31 0.56 5.68 12.65
N GLU A 32 0.93 4.90 13.68
CA GLU A 32 1.33 3.50 13.56
C GLU A 32 0.23 2.64 12.93
N TYR A 33 -1.04 2.90 13.26
CA TYR A 33 -2.17 2.21 12.66
C TYR A 33 -2.41 2.67 11.22
N GLY A 34 -2.25 3.96 10.93
CA GLY A 34 -2.32 4.49 9.58
C GLY A 34 -1.28 3.84 8.65
N ILE A 35 -0.03 3.73 9.12
CA ILE A 35 1.06 3.05 8.40
C ILE A 35 0.71 1.57 8.20
N SER A 36 0.29 0.87 9.25
CA SER A 36 0.01 -0.57 9.19
C SER A 36 -1.15 -0.88 8.23
N LEU A 37 -2.24 -0.12 8.32
CA LEU A 37 -3.39 -0.24 7.42
C LEU A 37 -3.02 0.14 5.99
N GLY A 38 -2.27 1.23 5.81
CA GLY A 38 -1.79 1.69 4.51
C GLY A 38 -0.93 0.65 3.80
N LEU A 39 0.02 0.05 4.53
CA LEU A 39 0.91 -1.00 4.02
C LEU A 39 0.13 -2.25 3.61
N LEU A 40 -0.76 -2.74 4.49
CA LEU A 40 -1.57 -3.93 4.22
C LEU A 40 -2.42 -3.75 2.96
N ASN A 41 -3.14 -2.64 2.87
CA ASN A 41 -4.00 -2.34 1.73
C ASN A 41 -3.21 -2.12 0.44
N GLY A 42 -2.05 -1.44 0.52
CA GLY A 42 -1.17 -1.22 -0.62
C GLY A 42 -0.63 -2.53 -1.21
N ILE A 43 -0.17 -3.46 -0.36
CA ILE A 43 0.31 -4.78 -0.81
C ILE A 43 -0.84 -5.60 -1.43
N LEU A 44 -2.01 -5.60 -0.80
CA LEU A 44 -3.19 -6.31 -1.32
C LEU A 44 -3.59 -5.81 -2.70
N LEU A 45 -3.64 -4.48 -2.87
CA LEU A 45 -3.96 -3.85 -4.14
C LEU A 45 -2.90 -4.12 -5.20
N GLY A 46 -1.61 -3.96 -4.87
CA GLY A 46 -0.51 -4.27 -5.77
C GLY A 46 -0.54 -5.74 -6.24
N SER A 47 -0.85 -6.65 -5.33
CA SER A 47 -1.00 -8.08 -5.63
C SER A 47 -2.21 -8.35 -6.53
N LEU A 48 -3.33 -7.67 -6.30
CA LEU A 48 -4.53 -7.79 -7.14
C LEU A 48 -4.29 -7.25 -8.56
N ILE A 49 -3.62 -6.10 -8.68
CA ILE A 49 -3.23 -5.51 -9.96
C ILE A 49 -2.31 -6.48 -10.72
N PHE A 50 -1.32 -7.05 -10.03
CA PHE A 50 -0.44 -8.05 -10.61
C PHE A 50 -1.21 -9.29 -11.08
N TYR A 51 -2.09 -9.83 -10.24
CA TYR A 51 -2.91 -10.99 -10.59
C TYR A 51 -3.79 -10.74 -11.82
N LYS A 52 -4.41 -9.56 -11.92
CA LYS A 52 -5.26 -9.18 -13.06
C LYS A 52 -4.47 -8.93 -14.35
N LYS A 53 -3.19 -8.55 -14.26
CA LYS A 53 -2.31 -8.33 -15.41
C LYS A 53 -1.70 -9.62 -15.98
N ARG A 54 -1.85 -10.74 -15.27
CA ARG A 54 -1.34 -12.06 -15.67
C ARG A 54 -2.38 -12.82 -16.49
#